data_AF-A0A7V5ELT8-F1
#
_entry.id   AF-A0A7V5ELT8-F1
#
_cell.length_a   1.000
_cell.length_b   1.000
_cell.length_c   1.000
_cell.angle_alpha   90.00
_cell.angle_beta   90.00
_cell.angle_gamma   90.00
#
_symmetry.space_group_name_H-M   'P 1'
#
loop_
_entity.id
_entity.type
_entity.pdbx_description
1 polymer ?
#
loop_
_entity_poly.entity_id
_entity_poly.type
_entity_poly.pdbx_seq_one_letter_code
_entity_poly.pdbx_strand_id
1 'polypeptide(L)'
;MAKWWARMETQSAIIIPKSKLGKALTYTINQWHKIQTIVSNGSLELDNNLIENSIRPLALGRKNYLFAGAHSGAERIAIMYSMFATCKKNNVNPYLWLKDVLTRLPSQSIQNLDELLPANWVTKE
;
A
#
# COMPACT_ATOMS: atom_id res chain seq x y z
N MET A 1 13.40 -25.10 -9.26
CA MET A 1 12.55 -24.81 -8.09
C MET A 1 12.25 -26.06 -7.25
N ALA A 2 11.69 -27.14 -7.80
CA ALA A 2 11.34 -28.36 -7.03
C ALA A 2 12.50 -29.01 -6.25
N LYS A 3 13.70 -29.12 -6.87
CA LYS A 3 14.90 -29.66 -6.19
C LYS A 3 15.38 -28.81 -5.01
N TRP A 4 15.18 -27.49 -5.08
CA TRP A 4 15.58 -26.57 -4.02
C TRP A 4 14.59 -26.66 -2.84
N TRP A 5 13.28 -26.75 -3.15
CA TRP A 5 12.23 -26.94 -2.15
C TRP A 5 12.41 -28.22 -1.33
N ALA A 6 12.58 -29.35 -2.01
CA ALA A 6 12.81 -30.65 -1.36
C ALA A 6 14.04 -30.63 -0.43
N ARG A 7 15.09 -29.89 -0.83
CA ARG A 7 16.28 -29.68 0.01
C ARG A 7 15.97 -28.84 1.25
N MET A 8 15.17 -27.78 1.13
CA MET A 8 14.79 -26.93 2.27
C MET A 8 13.94 -27.69 3.30
N GLU A 9 12.97 -28.50 2.86
CA GLU A 9 12.14 -29.34 3.74
C GLU A 9 13.00 -30.35 4.51
N THR A 10 13.92 -31.03 3.82
CA THR A 10 14.82 -32.00 4.44
C THR A 10 15.72 -31.34 5.49
N GLN A 11 16.26 -30.15 5.20
CA GLN A 11 17.10 -29.42 6.16
C GLN A 11 16.29 -28.91 7.36
N SER A 12 15.02 -28.53 7.16
CA SER A 12 14.15 -28.05 8.23
C SER A 12 13.81 -29.12 9.25
N ALA A 13 13.84 -30.40 8.86
CA ALA A 13 13.65 -31.52 9.77
C ALA A 13 14.88 -31.80 10.67
N ILE A 14 16.07 -31.37 10.23
CA ILE A 14 17.35 -31.65 10.90
C ILE A 14 17.78 -30.50 11.81
N ILE A 15 17.43 -29.27 11.43
CA ILE A 15 17.86 -28.05 12.15
C ILE A 15 16.97 -27.80 13.37
N ILE A 16 17.59 -27.43 14.50
CA ILE A 16 16.89 -27.03 15.72
C ILE A 16 15.99 -25.81 15.41
N PRO A 17 14.65 -25.91 15.55
CA PRO A 17 13.72 -24.85 15.09
C PRO A 17 13.93 -23.49 15.76
N LYS A 18 14.34 -23.48 17.03
CA LYS A 18 14.57 -22.24 17.79
C LYS A 18 15.90 -21.56 17.49
N SER A 19 16.81 -22.22 16.77
CA SER A 19 18.08 -21.62 16.35
C SER A 19 17.85 -20.47 15.35
N LYS A 20 18.82 -19.56 15.19
CA LYS A 20 18.73 -18.48 14.19
C LYS A 20 18.51 -19.04 12.77
N LEU A 21 19.20 -20.13 12.44
CA LEU A 21 19.08 -20.81 11.16
C LEU A 21 17.72 -21.49 11.01
N GLY A 22 17.24 -22.18 12.06
CA GLY A 22 15.91 -22.80 12.06
C GLY A 22 14.79 -21.79 11.83
N LYS A 23 14.83 -20.65 12.54
CA LYS A 23 13.87 -19.54 12.35
C LYS A 23 13.90 -18.99 10.92
N ALA A 24 15.08 -18.74 10.37
CA ALA A 24 15.23 -18.24 9.01
C ALA A 24 14.66 -19.24 7.98
N LEU A 25 14.98 -20.52 8.14
CA LEU A 25 14.51 -21.58 7.26
C LEU A 25 12.98 -21.74 7.31
N THR A 26 12.40 -21.80 8.52
CA THR A 26 10.94 -21.82 8.70
C THR A 26 10.28 -20.59 8.06
N TYR A 27 10.87 -19.40 8.24
CA TYR A 27 10.36 -18.18 7.61
C TYR A 27 10.36 -18.29 6.08
N THR A 28 11.48 -18.71 5.48
CA THR A 28 11.62 -18.87 4.03
C THR A 28 10.64 -19.89 3.48
N ILE A 29 10.47 -21.04 4.15
CA ILE A 29 9.50 -22.08 3.79
C ILE A 29 8.09 -21.49 3.77
N ASN A 30 7.72 -20.75 4.82
CA ASN A 30 6.41 -20.09 4.90
C ASN A 30 6.17 -19.05 3.81
N GLN A 31 7.22 -18.39 3.28
CA GLN A 31 7.09 -17.41 2.20
C GLN A 31 7.13 -18.02 0.79
N TRP A 32 7.44 -19.32 0.64
CA TRP A 32 7.71 -19.91 -0.66
C TRP A 32 6.58 -19.78 -1.66
N HIS A 33 5.33 -19.98 -1.22
CA HIS A 33 4.15 -19.78 -2.07
C HIS A 33 4.11 -18.37 -2.68
N LYS A 34 4.49 -17.33 -1.92
CA LYS A 34 4.53 -15.94 -2.41
C LYS A 34 5.63 -15.75 -3.45
N ILE A 35 6.81 -16.32 -3.20
CA ILE A 35 7.95 -16.27 -4.14
C ILE A 35 7.55 -16.95 -5.46
N GLN A 36 6.87 -18.09 -5.40
CA GLN A 36 6.36 -18.77 -6.59
C GLN A 36 5.36 -17.89 -7.35
N THR A 37 4.45 -17.21 -6.66
CA THR A 37 3.48 -16.30 -7.29
C THR A 37 4.17 -15.16 -8.03
N ILE A 38 5.20 -14.55 -7.43
CA ILE A 38 6.00 -13.48 -8.06
C ILE A 38 6.68 -13.99 -9.34
N VAL A 39 7.32 -15.16 -9.27
CA VAL A 39 8.01 -15.74 -10.44
C VAL A 39 7.02 -16.16 -11.53
N SER A 40 5.77 -16.50 -11.17
CA SER A 40 4.74 -16.90 -12.11
C SER A 40 3.97 -15.72 -12.73
N ASN A 41 4.02 -14.54 -12.10
CA ASN A 41 3.32 -13.34 -12.53
C ASN A 41 4.28 -12.15 -12.61
N GLY A 42 4.73 -11.84 -13.83
CA GLY A 42 5.66 -10.74 -14.10
C GLY A 42 5.13 -9.34 -13.80
N SER A 43 3.84 -9.17 -13.48
CA SER A 43 3.28 -7.90 -13.01
C SER A 43 3.52 -7.64 -11.52
N LEU A 44 4.06 -8.62 -10.79
CA LEU A 44 4.38 -8.49 -9.37
C LEU A 44 5.86 -8.19 -9.16
N GLU A 45 6.14 -7.24 -8.29
CA GLU A 45 7.52 -6.91 -7.89
C GLU A 45 8.05 -7.90 -6.85
N LEU A 46 9.36 -8.15 -6.89
CA LEU A 46 10.03 -9.03 -5.93
C LEU A 46 10.12 -8.42 -4.52
N ASP A 47 10.19 -7.09 -4.47
CA ASP A 47 10.30 -6.32 -3.25
C ASP A 47 9.18 -5.29 -3.12
N ASN A 48 9.08 -4.70 -1.93
CA ASN A 48 8.10 -3.68 -1.60
C ASN A 48 8.71 -2.27 -1.61
N ASN A 49 9.90 -2.06 -2.20
CA ASN A 49 10.61 -0.77 -2.14
C ASN A 49 9.77 0.36 -2.73
N LEU A 50 9.04 0.10 -3.83
CA LEU A 50 8.17 1.10 -4.46
C LEU A 50 7.07 1.60 -3.51
N ILE A 51 6.39 0.69 -2.82
CA ILE A 51 5.33 1.06 -1.88
C ILE A 51 5.92 1.70 -0.61
N GLU A 52 7.05 1.18 -0.10
CA GLU A 52 7.76 1.78 1.04
C GLU A 52 8.21 3.21 0.76
N ASN A 53 8.78 3.45 -0.43
CA ASN A 53 9.16 4.79 -0.89
C ASN A 53 7.93 5.71 -0.99
N SER A 54 6.80 5.17 -1.45
CA SER A 54 5.55 5.92 -1.60
C SER A 54 4.93 6.32 -0.26
N ILE A 55 5.01 5.46 0.76
CA ILE A 55 4.48 5.74 2.11
C ILE A 55 5.48 6.44 3.03
N ARG A 56 6.78 6.47 2.68
CA ARG A 56 7.84 7.07 3.51
C ARG A 56 7.55 8.53 3.90
N PRO A 57 7.06 9.43 3.01
CA PRO A 57 6.71 10.79 3.40
C PRO A 57 5.68 10.86 4.53
N LEU A 58 4.66 9.98 4.51
CA LEU A 58 3.66 9.86 5.58
C LEU A 58 4.32 9.38 6.89
N ALA A 59 5.17 8.35 6.80
CA ALA A 59 5.88 7.80 7.95
C ALA A 59 6.84 8.81 8.59
N LEU A 60 7.49 9.67 7.79
CA LEU A 60 8.35 10.75 8.29
C LEU A 60 7.54 11.93 8.81
N GLY A 61 6.41 12.25 8.17
CA GLY A 61 5.53 13.36 8.54
C GLY A 61 4.82 13.14 9.88
N ARG A 62 4.54 11.89 10.28
CA ARG A 62 3.82 11.56 11.52
C ARG A 62 4.40 12.21 12.78
N LYS A 63 5.72 12.41 12.85
CA LYS A 63 6.39 13.05 14.00
C LYS A 63 6.15 14.56 14.07
N ASN A 64 5.70 15.16 12.97
CA ASN A 64 5.44 16.59 12.81
C ASN A 64 3.92 16.91 12.88
N TYR A 65 3.05 15.89 13.00
CA TYR A 65 1.61 16.11 13.07
C TYR A 65 1.21 16.53 14.49
N LEU A 66 1.17 17.84 14.72
CA LEU A 66 0.83 18.47 16.02
C LEU A 66 -0.53 18.04 16.59
N PHE A 67 -1.45 17.54 15.75
CA PHE A 67 -2.84 17.23 16.13
C PHE A 67 -3.28 15.79 15.85
N ALA A 68 -2.36 14.90 15.47
CA ALA A 68 -2.65 13.47 15.25
C ALA A 68 -2.59 12.68 16.57
N GLY A 69 -3.27 13.15 17.61
CA GLY A 69 -3.27 12.55 18.96
C GLY A 69 -4.32 11.45 19.17
N ALA A 70 -5.29 11.33 18.26
CA ALA A 70 -6.41 10.38 18.37
C ALA A 70 -6.48 9.45 17.16
N HIS A 71 -6.97 8.22 17.37
CA HIS A 71 -7.12 7.21 16.31
C HIS A 71 -8.03 7.69 15.17
N SER A 72 -9.14 8.35 15.51
CA SER A 72 -10.05 8.97 14.53
C SER A 72 -9.39 10.07 13.69
N GLY A 73 -8.44 10.81 14.28
CA GLY A 73 -7.62 11.78 13.54
C GLY A 73 -6.68 11.09 12.55
N ALA A 74 -6.05 9.99 12.96
CA ALA A 74 -5.19 9.19 12.09
C ALA A 74 -5.95 8.59 10.90
N GLU A 75 -7.18 8.11 11.13
CA GLU A 75 -8.05 7.59 10.07
C GLU A 75 -8.41 8.66 9.04
N ARG A 76 -8.85 9.85 9.49
CA ARG A 76 -9.15 11.00 8.60
C ARG A 76 -7.93 11.41 7.80
N ILE A 77 -6.76 11.47 8.43
CA ILE A 77 -5.49 11.76 7.76
C ILE A 77 -5.18 10.71 6.70
N ALA A 78 -5.36 9.42 7.00
CA ALA A 78 -5.12 8.33 6.05
C ALA A 78 -6.04 8.43 4.82
N ILE A 79 -7.32 8.79 5.01
CA ILE A 79 -8.26 9.05 3.91
C ILE A 79 -7.75 10.19 3.02
N MET A 80 -7.37 11.33 3.60
CA MET A 80 -6.88 12.48 2.84
C MET A 80 -5.59 12.17 2.07
N TYR A 81 -4.62 11.50 2.70
CA TYR A 81 -3.39 11.08 2.03
C TYR A 81 -3.66 10.10 0.89
N SER A 82 -4.61 9.19 1.06
CA SER A 82 -5.00 8.23 0.01
C SER A 82 -5.61 8.95 -1.20
N MET A 83 -6.47 9.94 -0.95
CA MET A 83 -7.04 10.78 -2.01
C MET A 83 -5.95 11.58 -2.75
N PHE A 84 -5.04 12.24 -2.03
CA PHE A 84 -3.96 13.02 -2.64
C PHE A 84 -2.94 12.15 -3.40
N ALA A 85 -2.64 10.95 -2.89
CA ALA A 85 -1.83 9.97 -3.61
C ALA A 85 -2.52 9.53 -4.91
N THR A 86 -3.84 9.39 -4.89
CA THR A 86 -4.64 9.08 -6.09
C THR A 86 -4.63 10.25 -7.08
N CYS A 87 -4.74 11.50 -6.62
CA CYS A 87 -4.56 12.67 -7.48
C CYS A 87 -3.19 12.66 -8.17
N LYS A 88 -2.12 12.44 -7.39
CA LYS A 88 -0.75 12.34 -7.92
C LYS A 88 -0.62 11.22 -8.96
N LYS A 89 -1.21 10.04 -8.72
CA LYS A 89 -1.19 8.91 -9.66
C LYS A 89 -1.91 9.22 -10.98
N ASN A 90 -2.96 10.04 -10.95
CA ASN A 90 -3.74 10.44 -12.12
C ASN A 90 -3.29 11.78 -12.73
N ASN A 91 -2.14 12.34 -12.30
CA ASN A 91 -1.65 13.66 -12.72
C ASN A 91 -2.64 14.81 -12.49
N VAL A 92 -3.50 14.68 -11.47
CA VAL A 92 -4.48 15.69 -11.07
C VAL A 92 -3.89 16.60 -10.01
N ASN A 93 -4.09 17.92 -10.14
CA ASN A 93 -3.70 18.87 -9.10
C ASN A 93 -4.62 18.69 -7.87
N PRO A 94 -4.09 18.26 -6.71
CA PRO A 94 -4.90 17.93 -5.54
C PRO A 94 -5.63 19.14 -4.96
N TYR A 95 -5.09 20.36 -5.11
CA TYR A 95 -5.75 21.58 -4.64
C TYR A 95 -6.97 21.92 -5.49
N LEU A 96 -6.83 21.89 -6.83
CA LEU A 96 -7.93 22.18 -7.74
C LEU A 96 -9.05 21.15 -7.58
N TRP A 97 -8.70 19.87 -7.51
CA TRP A 97 -9.63 18.79 -7.25
C TRP A 97 -10.38 18.99 -5.93
N LEU A 98 -9.68 19.23 -4.82
CA LEU A 98 -10.33 19.38 -3.52
C LEU A 98 -11.25 20.60 -3.46
N LYS A 99 -10.83 21.72 -4.05
CA LYS A 99 -11.63 22.95 -4.13
C LYS A 99 -12.94 22.71 -4.89
N ASP A 100 -12.85 22.09 -6.07
CA ASP A 100 -14.01 21.77 -6.89
C ASP A 100 -14.93 20.77 -6.18
N VAL A 101 -14.39 19.66 -5.68
CA VAL A 101 -15.16 18.63 -4.97
C VAL A 101 -15.91 19.23 -3.78
N LEU A 102 -15.26 20.02 -2.93
CA LEU A 102 -15.93 20.65 -1.78
C LEU A 102 -17.02 21.64 -2.20
N THR A 103 -16.90 22.26 -3.37
CA THR A 103 -17.89 23.19 -3.91
C THR A 103 -19.09 22.44 -4.53
N ARG A 104 -18.85 21.31 -5.21
CA ARG A 104 -19.89 20.49 -5.84
C ARG A 104 -20.60 19.53 -4.88
N LEU A 105 -19.93 19.10 -3.82
CA LEU A 105 -20.45 18.08 -2.90
C LEU A 105 -21.87 18.37 -2.36
N PRO A 106 -22.24 19.62 -1.99
CA PRO A 106 -23.58 19.91 -1.48
C PRO A 106 -24.70 19.71 -2.51
N SER A 107 -24.41 19.84 -3.80
CA SER A 107 -25.38 19.72 -4.90
C SER A 107 -25.22 18.45 -5.73
N GLN A 108 -24.19 17.64 -5.47
CA GLN A 108 -23.94 16.38 -6.17
C GLN A 108 -24.95 15.31 -5.73
N SER A 109 -25.56 14.64 -6.72
CA SER A 109 -26.35 13.44 -6.45
C SER A 109 -25.49 12.31 -5.89
N ILE A 110 -26.02 11.58 -4.91
CA ILE A 110 -25.38 10.38 -4.35
C ILE A 110 -25.06 9.35 -5.45
N GLN A 111 -25.89 9.28 -6.49
CA GLN A 111 -25.71 8.35 -7.60
C GLN A 111 -24.49 8.64 -8.47
N ASN A 112 -23.98 9.88 -8.44
CA ASN A 112 -22.90 10.36 -9.31
C ASN A 112 -21.64 10.75 -8.50
N LEU A 113 -21.48 10.22 -7.28
CA LEU A 113 -20.33 10.57 -6.42
C LEU A 113 -18.99 10.10 -7.00
N ASP A 114 -19.01 9.08 -7.85
CA ASP A 114 -17.86 8.55 -8.55
C ASP A 114 -17.24 9.57 -9.53
N GLU A 115 -18.01 10.52 -10.05
CA GLU A 115 -17.51 11.66 -10.85
C GLU A 115 -16.60 12.61 -10.05
N LEU A 116 -16.70 12.56 -8.71
CA LEU A 116 -15.85 13.37 -7.82
C LEU A 116 -14.51 12.69 -7.53
N LEU A 117 -14.34 11.41 -7.88
CA LEU A 117 -13.08 10.70 -7.64
C LEU A 117 -11.97 11.25 -8.52
N PRO A 118 -10.71 11.36 -8.02
CA PRO A 118 -9.61 11.92 -8.80
C PRO A 118 -9.36 11.23 -10.15
N ALA A 119 -9.72 9.95 -10.30
CA ALA A 119 -9.55 9.20 -11.55
C ALA A 119 -10.59 9.57 -12.63
N ASN A 120 -11.77 10.01 -12.21
CA ASN A 120 -12.89 10.37 -13.11
C ASN A 120 -13.11 11.89 -13.16
N TRP A 121 -12.24 12.65 -12.51
CA TRP A 121 -12.42 14.08 -12.33
C TRP A 121 -12.17 14.82 -13.65
N VAL A 122 -13.23 15.42 -14.17
CA VAL A 122 -13.17 16.33 -15.32
C VAL A 122 -13.38 17.75 -14.81
N THR A 123 -12.47 18.65 -15.16
CA THR A 123 -12.61 20.07 -14.83
C THR A 123 -13.83 20.61 -15.58
N LYS A 124 -14.89 20.97 -14.85
CA LYS A 124 -15.99 21.75 -15.40
C LYS A 124 -15.57 23.23 -15.28
N GLU A 125 -15.25 23.85 -16.40
CA GLU A 125 -15.04 25.30 -16.50
C GLU A 125 -16.30 26.08 -16.08
#